data_AF-A0A1J5TZ74-F1
#
_entry.id   AF-A0A1J5TZ74-F1
#
_cell.length_a   1.000
_cell.length_b   1.000
_cell.length_c   1.000
_cell.angle_alpha   90.00
_cell.angle_beta   90.00
_cell.angle_gamma   90.00
#
_symmetry.space_group_name_H-M   'P 1'
#
loop_
_entity.id
_entity.type
_entity.pdbx_description
1 polymer ?
#
loop_
_entity_poly.entity_id
_entity_poly.type
_entity_poly.pdbx_seq_one_letter_code
_entity_poly.pdbx_strand_id
1 'polypeptide(L)'
;MNKILKSGLLIALLSIFATGCQEVKPYDYTALKKSKPRSIVVIPPRNSSIEVNAPYVYLSTLTEPLAEKGYYVLPVAVVDQFLKENGLPTPAEMNGISLEKIREHMGADAVLYVEIKEFGQKYLILSSVATVMAELKLVDTRTGELLWRATAHAQMDSSNNNNSGGPVGILVYLISAAITQVTDDRTPEASRLANHLAINAEKIGLLNGPYKVPVK
;
A
#
# COMPACT_ATOMS: atom_id res chain seq x y z
N MET A 1 20.74 -14.09 53.89
CA MET A 1 20.00 -14.50 52.66
C MET A 1 19.17 -13.38 52.00
N ASN A 2 18.56 -12.44 52.72
CA ASN A 2 17.60 -11.48 52.12
C ASN A 2 18.20 -10.37 51.23
N LYS A 3 19.52 -10.08 51.29
CA LYS A 3 20.15 -9.07 50.43
C LYS A 3 20.53 -9.62 49.04
N ILE A 4 20.93 -10.89 48.96
CA ILE A 4 21.30 -11.56 47.71
C ILE A 4 20.03 -11.81 46.87
N LEU A 5 18.91 -12.16 47.52
CA LEU A 5 17.62 -12.35 46.87
C LEU A 5 17.04 -11.03 46.30
N LYS A 6 17.25 -9.90 46.99
CA LYS A 6 16.83 -8.56 46.52
C LYS A 6 17.69 -8.05 45.36
N SER A 7 18.99 -8.37 45.35
CA SER A 7 19.89 -7.96 44.26
C SER A 7 19.66 -8.75 42.97
N GLY A 8 19.28 -10.04 43.08
CA GLY A 8 18.89 -10.86 41.93
C GLY A 8 17.61 -10.39 41.25
N LEU A 9 16.63 -9.92 42.03
CA LEU A 9 15.37 -9.39 41.52
C LEU A 9 15.56 -8.07 40.74
N LEU A 10 16.52 -7.22 41.15
CA LEU A 10 16.80 -5.95 40.47
C LEU A 10 17.48 -6.14 39.11
N ILE A 11 18.34 -7.15 38.99
CA ILE A 11 19.03 -7.49 37.72
C ILE A 11 18.07 -8.15 36.72
N ALA A 12 17.11 -8.95 37.21
CA ALA A 12 16.06 -9.54 36.38
C ALA A 12 15.02 -8.52 35.88
N LEU A 13 14.82 -7.41 36.60
CA LEU A 13 13.91 -6.34 36.18
C LEU A 13 14.54 -5.39 35.13
N LEU A 14 15.87 -5.26 35.11
CA LEU A 14 16.59 -4.41 34.15
C LEU A 14 16.74 -5.07 32.77
N SER A 15 16.76 -6.40 32.69
CA SER A 15 16.90 -7.15 31.43
C SER A 15 15.62 -7.18 30.57
N ILE A 16 14.46 -6.80 31.13
CA ILE A 16 13.18 -6.74 30.40
C ILE A 16 13.11 -5.50 29.48
N PHE A 17 13.91 -4.47 29.72
CA PHE A 17 13.95 -3.26 28.90
C PHE A 17 14.91 -3.34 27.70
N ALA A 18 15.65 -4.43 27.54
CA ALA A 18 16.54 -4.65 26.40
C ALA A 18 15.82 -5.29 25.19
N THR A 19 14.55 -4.97 24.98
CA THR A 19 13.88 -5.31 23.72
C THR A 19 14.41 -4.36 22.65
N GLY A 20 15.35 -4.86 21.84
CA GLY A 20 15.92 -4.11 20.73
C GLY A 20 14.82 -3.64 19.79
N CYS A 21 14.70 -2.32 19.62
CA CYS A 21 13.88 -1.74 18.57
C CYS A 21 14.45 -2.21 17.23
N GLN A 22 13.77 -3.16 16.57
CA GLN A 22 14.23 -3.67 15.29
C GLN A 22 14.09 -2.57 14.24
N GLU A 23 15.23 -1.98 13.87
CA GLU A 23 15.25 -0.88 12.93
C GLU A 23 14.88 -1.38 11.52
N VAL A 24 13.81 -0.82 10.95
CA VAL A 24 13.46 -1.08 9.54
C VAL A 24 14.53 -0.47 8.65
N LYS A 25 15.19 -1.33 7.84
CA LYS A 25 16.18 -0.89 6.85
C LYS A 25 15.50 0.01 5.80
N PRO A 26 16.03 1.20 5.51
CA PRO A 26 15.52 2.04 4.43
C PRO A 26 15.57 1.34 3.06
N TYR A 27 14.63 1.67 2.19
CA TYR A 27 14.61 1.16 0.83
C TYR A 27 15.75 1.76 -0.02
N ASP A 28 16.30 0.98 -0.96
CA ASP A 28 17.31 1.46 -1.90
C ASP A 28 16.65 2.17 -3.09
N TYR A 29 16.74 3.50 -3.11
CA TYR A 29 16.13 4.33 -4.15
C TYR A 29 17.07 4.66 -5.32
N THR A 30 18.19 3.96 -5.49
CA THR A 30 19.16 4.25 -6.54
C THR A 30 18.52 4.21 -7.94
N ALA A 31 17.75 3.16 -8.24
CA ALA A 31 17.02 3.02 -9.50
C ALA A 31 15.99 4.14 -9.71
N LEU A 32 15.17 4.42 -8.69
CA LEU A 32 14.15 5.49 -8.74
C LEU A 32 14.77 6.87 -9.00
N LYS A 33 15.87 7.21 -8.31
CA LYS A 33 16.57 8.49 -8.46
C LYS A 33 17.25 8.62 -9.82
N LYS A 34 17.70 7.51 -10.42
CA LYS A 34 18.27 7.48 -11.77
C LYS A 34 17.20 7.65 -12.84
N SER A 35 16.09 6.93 -12.69
CA SER A 35 14.96 6.94 -13.63
C SER A 35 14.22 8.29 -13.67
N LYS A 36 14.03 8.92 -12.50
CA LYS A 36 13.30 10.20 -12.35
C LYS A 36 11.93 10.19 -13.07
N PRO A 37 11.06 9.19 -12.82
CA PRO A 37 9.77 9.13 -13.52
C PRO A 37 8.91 10.33 -13.13
N ARG A 38 8.25 10.94 -14.12
CA ARG A 38 7.35 12.08 -13.92
C ARG A 38 5.89 11.64 -13.97
N SER A 39 5.62 10.63 -14.80
CA SER A 39 4.30 10.09 -15.06
C SER A 39 4.22 8.61 -14.68
N ILE A 40 3.08 8.22 -14.09
CA ILE A 40 2.78 6.85 -13.69
C ILE A 40 1.48 6.44 -14.36
N VAL A 41 1.50 5.32 -15.06
CA VAL A 41 0.28 4.59 -15.42
C VAL A 41 0.03 3.50 -14.39
N VAL A 42 -1.21 3.38 -13.93
CA VAL A 42 -1.64 2.27 -13.08
C VAL A 42 -2.45 1.31 -13.94
N ILE A 43 -1.96 0.08 -14.10
CA ILE A 43 -2.73 -0.95 -14.79
C ILE A 43 -3.74 -1.53 -13.79
N PRO A 44 -4.99 -1.81 -14.20
CA PRO A 44 -5.97 -2.43 -13.31
C PRO A 44 -5.40 -3.64 -12.57
N PRO A 45 -5.55 -3.74 -11.24
CA PRO A 45 -4.86 -4.74 -10.43
C PRO A 45 -5.17 -6.18 -10.82
N ARG A 46 -4.18 -7.07 -10.70
CA ARG A 46 -4.46 -8.52 -10.66
C ARG A 46 -5.16 -8.86 -9.36
N ASN A 47 -6.11 -9.79 -9.42
CA ASN A 47 -6.88 -10.25 -8.27
C ASN A 47 -6.56 -11.70 -7.93
N SER A 48 -6.08 -11.96 -6.73
CA SER A 48 -5.97 -13.30 -6.15
C SER A 48 -6.94 -13.52 -4.98
N SER A 49 -7.77 -12.53 -4.67
CA SER A 49 -8.85 -12.66 -3.68
C SER A 49 -10.10 -13.27 -4.30
N ILE A 50 -11.09 -13.57 -3.46
CA ILE A 50 -12.41 -14.07 -3.88
C ILE A 50 -13.37 -12.93 -4.30
N GLU A 51 -13.02 -11.68 -4.00
CA GLU A 51 -13.89 -10.52 -4.25
C GLU A 51 -13.77 -10.05 -5.69
N VAL A 52 -14.80 -10.30 -6.50
CA VAL A 52 -14.80 -10.02 -7.96
C VAL A 52 -14.55 -8.55 -8.27
N ASN A 53 -15.07 -7.64 -7.44
CA ASN A 53 -14.97 -6.20 -7.66
C ASN A 53 -13.66 -5.58 -7.14
N ALA A 54 -12.81 -6.36 -6.47
CA ALA A 54 -11.60 -5.87 -5.80
C ALA A 54 -10.68 -5.02 -6.71
N PRO A 55 -10.39 -5.40 -7.98
CA PRO A 55 -9.53 -4.60 -8.85
C PRO A 55 -9.99 -3.16 -9.02
N TYR A 56 -11.27 -2.96 -9.31
CA TYR A 56 -11.79 -1.64 -9.65
C TYR A 56 -12.02 -0.78 -8.41
N VAL A 57 -12.43 -1.39 -7.29
CA VAL A 57 -12.51 -0.68 -6.00
C VAL A 57 -11.11 -0.24 -5.57
N TYR A 58 -10.12 -1.14 -5.60
CA TYR A 58 -8.74 -0.81 -5.23
C TYR A 58 -8.10 0.22 -6.18
N LEU A 59 -8.34 0.11 -7.49
CA LEU A 59 -7.84 1.05 -8.49
C LEU A 59 -8.34 2.48 -8.22
N SER A 60 -9.61 2.61 -7.77
CA SER A 60 -10.21 3.92 -7.48
C SER A 60 -9.56 4.67 -6.31
N THR A 61 -8.87 3.95 -5.40
CA THR A 61 -8.28 4.53 -4.17
C THR A 61 -6.77 4.81 -4.29
N LEU A 62 -6.13 4.45 -5.41
CA LEU A 62 -4.69 4.60 -5.60
C LEU A 62 -4.26 5.98 -6.13
N THR A 63 -5.15 6.64 -6.90
CA THR A 63 -4.79 7.87 -7.62
C THR A 63 -4.39 8.98 -6.66
N GLU A 64 -5.16 9.17 -5.59
CA GLU A 64 -4.95 10.22 -4.58
C GLU A 64 -3.55 10.17 -3.95
N PRO A 65 -3.11 9.10 -3.27
CA PRO A 65 -1.80 9.10 -2.61
C PRO A 65 -0.62 9.21 -3.60
N LEU A 66 -0.75 8.72 -4.84
CA LEU A 66 0.28 8.88 -5.86
C LEU A 66 0.36 10.33 -6.39
N ALA A 67 -0.79 10.96 -6.62
CA ALA A 67 -0.85 12.36 -7.05
C ALA A 67 -0.37 13.29 -5.93
N GLU A 68 -0.72 13.02 -4.68
CA GLU A 68 -0.22 13.75 -3.51
C GLU A 68 1.28 13.62 -3.33
N LYS A 69 1.91 12.53 -3.76
CA LYS A 69 3.37 12.41 -3.83
C LYS A 69 3.98 13.28 -4.92
N GLY A 70 3.20 13.89 -5.81
CA GLY A 70 3.70 14.78 -6.86
C GLY A 70 4.04 14.06 -8.16
N TYR A 71 3.39 12.94 -8.46
CA TYR A 71 3.46 12.27 -9.75
C TYR A 71 2.25 12.64 -10.62
N TYR A 72 2.44 12.70 -11.93
CA TYR A 72 1.34 12.74 -12.87
C TYR A 72 0.78 11.33 -13.03
N VAL A 73 -0.40 11.06 -12.47
CA VAL A 73 -1.07 9.75 -12.58
C VAL A 73 -2.04 9.82 -13.75
N LEU A 74 -1.88 8.92 -14.72
CA LEU A 74 -2.84 8.84 -15.83
C LEU A 74 -4.23 8.49 -15.29
N PRO A 75 -5.32 9.10 -15.80
CA PRO A 75 -6.66 8.82 -15.31
C PRO A 75 -7.00 7.33 -15.43
N VAL A 76 -7.14 6.66 -14.30
CA VAL A 76 -7.22 5.20 -14.23
C VAL A 76 -8.41 4.61 -15.00
N ALA A 77 -9.54 5.33 -15.04
CA ALA A 77 -10.71 4.94 -15.83
C ALA A 77 -10.47 5.04 -17.34
N VAL A 78 -9.71 6.04 -17.80
CA VAL A 78 -9.36 6.19 -19.22
C VAL A 78 -8.39 5.10 -19.65
N VAL A 79 -7.41 4.77 -18.81
CA VAL A 79 -6.46 3.67 -19.05
C VAL A 79 -7.20 2.34 -19.15
N ASP A 80 -8.10 2.06 -18.22
CA ASP A 80 -8.94 0.85 -18.22
C ASP A 80 -9.79 0.75 -19.50
N GLN A 81 -10.52 1.81 -19.84
CA GLN A 81 -11.36 1.85 -21.03
C GLN A 81 -10.54 1.71 -22.31
N PHE A 82 -9.40 2.40 -22.41
CA PHE A 82 -8.50 2.31 -23.56
C PHE A 82 -8.01 0.87 -23.78
N LEU A 83 -7.60 0.18 -22.71
CA LEU A 83 -7.14 -1.20 -22.81
C LEU A 83 -8.27 -2.15 -23.23
N LYS A 84 -9.49 -1.97 -22.71
CA LYS A 84 -10.69 -2.74 -23.11
C LYS A 84 -11.01 -2.56 -24.59
N GLU A 85 -11.02 -1.32 -25.07
CA GLU A 85 -11.26 -0.99 -26.48
C GLU A 85 -10.20 -1.56 -27.43
N ASN A 86 -9.00 -1.84 -26.91
CA ASN A 86 -7.88 -2.41 -27.66
C ASN A 86 -7.69 -3.92 -27.43
N GLY A 87 -8.75 -4.63 -27.02
CA GLY A 87 -8.77 -6.09 -26.98
C GLY A 87 -8.17 -6.73 -25.72
N LEU A 88 -8.04 -5.97 -24.63
CA LEU A 88 -7.62 -6.47 -23.31
C LEU A 88 -8.78 -6.29 -22.31
N PRO A 89 -9.82 -7.14 -22.35
CA PRO A 89 -11.05 -6.91 -21.59
C PRO A 89 -10.92 -7.12 -20.09
N THR A 90 -9.93 -7.89 -19.62
CA THR A 90 -9.76 -8.20 -18.19
C THR A 90 -8.46 -7.67 -17.60
N PRO A 91 -8.41 -7.35 -16.28
CA PRO A 91 -7.16 -6.99 -15.62
C PRO A 91 -6.05 -8.02 -15.80
N ALA A 92 -6.37 -9.32 -15.85
CA ALA A 92 -5.38 -10.38 -16.05
C ALA A 92 -4.64 -10.25 -17.39
N GLU A 93 -5.37 -9.92 -18.46
CA GLU A 93 -4.83 -9.68 -19.81
C GLU A 93 -4.11 -8.33 -19.88
N MET A 94 -4.68 -7.28 -19.28
CA MET A 94 -4.07 -5.94 -19.22
C MET A 94 -2.69 -5.96 -18.58
N ASN A 95 -2.48 -6.77 -17.53
CA ASN A 95 -1.19 -6.93 -16.88
C ASN A 95 -0.15 -7.68 -17.75
N GLY A 96 -0.55 -8.25 -18.88
CA GLY A 96 0.33 -8.88 -19.86
C GLY A 96 0.84 -7.93 -20.95
N ILE A 97 0.41 -6.66 -20.97
CA ILE A 97 0.89 -5.68 -21.95
C ILE A 97 2.39 -5.44 -21.80
N SER A 98 3.12 -5.37 -22.92
CA SER A 98 4.55 -5.07 -22.90
C SER A 98 4.81 -3.62 -22.50
N LEU A 99 5.93 -3.38 -21.81
CA LEU A 99 6.36 -2.04 -21.42
C LEU A 99 6.53 -1.10 -22.64
N GLU A 100 6.96 -1.65 -23.77
CA GLU A 100 7.07 -0.93 -25.03
C GLU A 100 5.72 -0.37 -25.49
N LYS A 101 4.66 -1.19 -25.47
CA LYS A 101 3.30 -0.74 -25.86
C LYS A 101 2.72 0.27 -24.88
N ILE A 102 2.98 0.11 -23.58
CA ILE A 102 2.62 1.10 -22.56
C ILE A 102 3.28 2.45 -22.92
N ARG A 103 4.58 2.42 -23.22
CA ARG A 103 5.32 3.63 -23.56
C ARG A 103 4.83 4.25 -24.88
N GLU A 104 4.63 3.44 -25.91
CA GLU A 104 4.21 3.88 -27.24
C GLU A 104 2.83 4.54 -27.22
N HIS A 105 1.86 3.94 -26.53
CA HIS A 105 0.47 4.39 -26.59
C HIS A 105 0.03 5.25 -25.42
N MET A 106 0.66 5.12 -24.24
CA MET A 106 0.29 5.89 -23.04
C MET A 106 1.33 6.93 -22.64
N GLY A 107 2.57 6.81 -23.11
CA GLY A 107 3.64 7.79 -22.85
C GLY A 107 4.10 7.89 -21.39
N ALA A 108 3.71 6.94 -20.52
CA ALA A 108 4.07 6.95 -19.11
C ALA A 108 5.53 6.55 -18.88
N ASP A 109 6.23 7.24 -17.98
CA ASP A 109 7.63 6.94 -17.62
C ASP A 109 7.76 5.65 -16.78
N ALA A 110 6.76 5.38 -15.96
CA ALA A 110 6.70 4.20 -15.11
C ALA A 110 5.29 3.59 -15.12
N VAL A 111 5.25 2.28 -14.93
CA VAL A 111 4.01 1.52 -14.71
C VAL A 111 3.98 1.01 -13.28
N LEU A 112 2.83 1.20 -12.62
CA LEU A 112 2.54 0.60 -11.33
C LEU A 112 1.71 -0.67 -11.55
N TYR A 113 2.33 -1.81 -11.24
CA TYR A 113 1.65 -3.09 -11.13
C TYR A 113 1.17 -3.32 -9.69
N VAL A 114 -0.02 -3.88 -9.59
CA VAL A 114 -0.67 -4.19 -8.31
C VAL A 114 -1.18 -5.62 -8.34
N GLU A 115 -0.87 -6.37 -7.29
CA GLU A 115 -1.42 -7.70 -7.07
C GLU A 115 -2.17 -7.75 -5.75
N ILE A 116 -3.50 -7.82 -5.82
CA ILE A 116 -4.38 -7.92 -4.66
C ILE A 116 -4.33 -9.35 -4.13
N LYS A 117 -3.89 -9.51 -2.88
CA LYS A 117 -3.78 -10.80 -2.19
C LYS A 117 -5.00 -11.07 -1.31
N GLU A 118 -5.46 -10.04 -0.58
CA GLU A 118 -6.67 -10.10 0.22
C GLU A 118 -7.49 -8.84 0.00
N PHE A 119 -8.80 -9.00 -0.12
CA PHE A 119 -9.76 -7.92 -0.26
C PHE A 119 -11.12 -8.44 0.21
N GLY A 120 -11.84 -7.66 1.00
CA GLY A 120 -13.22 -7.95 1.37
C GLY A 120 -13.51 -7.78 2.85
N GLN A 121 -14.78 -8.00 3.20
CA GLN A 121 -15.30 -7.85 4.55
C GLN A 121 -15.64 -9.21 5.15
N LYS A 122 -15.00 -9.53 6.28
CA LYS A 122 -15.29 -10.73 7.06
C LYS A 122 -16.31 -10.38 8.13
N TYR A 123 -17.52 -10.93 8.03
CA TYR A 123 -18.57 -10.74 9.03
C TYR A 123 -18.43 -11.79 10.15
N LEU A 124 -18.38 -11.30 11.38
CA LEU A 124 -18.47 -12.04 12.63
C LEU A 124 -19.87 -11.83 13.25
N ILE A 125 -20.24 -12.61 14.27
CA ILE A 125 -21.60 -12.60 14.84
C ILE A 125 -22.04 -11.20 15.33
N LEU A 126 -21.10 -10.38 15.83
CA LEU A 126 -21.36 -9.05 16.39
C LEU A 126 -20.50 -7.93 15.78
N SER A 127 -19.61 -8.25 14.84
CA SER A 127 -18.69 -7.29 14.24
C SER A 127 -18.32 -7.71 12.83
N SER A 128 -17.57 -6.87 12.12
CA SER A 128 -17.06 -7.19 10.80
C SER A 128 -15.72 -6.52 10.62
N VAL A 129 -14.82 -7.16 9.86
CA VAL A 129 -13.48 -6.65 9.61
C VAL A 129 -13.24 -6.59 8.11
N ALA A 130 -13.11 -5.39 7.57
CA ALA A 130 -12.62 -5.19 6.21
C ALA A 130 -11.10 -5.37 6.19
N THR A 131 -10.59 -6.21 5.30
CA THR A 131 -9.15 -6.48 5.14
C THR A 131 -8.74 -6.21 3.70
N VAL A 132 -7.65 -5.46 3.53
CA VAL A 132 -7.02 -5.22 2.23
C VAL A 132 -5.54 -5.51 2.34
N MET A 133 -5.03 -6.36 1.46
CA MET A 133 -3.61 -6.63 1.27
C MET A 133 -3.28 -6.65 -0.22
N ALA A 134 -2.29 -5.87 -0.65
CA ALA A 134 -1.82 -5.84 -2.02
C ALA A 134 -0.31 -5.60 -2.11
N GLU A 135 0.32 -6.17 -3.13
CA GLU A 135 1.71 -5.90 -3.49
C GLU A 135 1.78 -4.86 -4.60
N LEU A 136 2.63 -3.84 -4.42
CA LEU A 136 2.86 -2.76 -5.36
C LEU A 136 4.27 -2.87 -5.95
N LYS A 137 4.39 -2.75 -7.28
CA LYS A 137 5.68 -2.74 -8.00
C LYS A 137 5.67 -1.63 -9.04
N LEU A 138 6.53 -0.64 -8.85
CA LEU A 138 6.75 0.46 -9.80
C LEU A 138 7.94 0.11 -10.70
N VAL A 139 7.73 0.08 -12.00
CA VAL A 139 8.71 -0.34 -13.00
C VAL A 139 8.89 0.75 -14.06
N ASP A 140 10.13 1.02 -14.46
CA ASP A 140 10.45 1.94 -15.55
C ASP A 140 9.99 1.37 -16.90
N THR A 141 9.19 2.09 -17.67
CA THR A 141 8.68 1.61 -18.96
C THR A 141 9.75 1.59 -20.06
N ARG A 142 10.88 2.28 -19.85
CA ARG A 142 11.98 2.41 -20.82
C ARG A 142 13.02 1.33 -20.64
N THR A 143 13.30 0.96 -19.38
CA THR A 143 14.37 0.00 -19.04
C THR A 143 13.86 -1.32 -18.48
N GLY A 144 12.62 -1.37 -17.98
CA GLY A 144 12.10 -2.52 -17.23
C GLY A 144 12.69 -2.67 -15.82
N GLU A 145 13.47 -1.68 -15.35
CA GLU A 145 14.08 -1.71 -14.03
C GLU A 145 13.02 -1.50 -12.93
N LEU A 146 13.09 -2.29 -11.87
CA LEU A 146 12.26 -2.10 -10.67
C LEU A 146 12.71 -0.82 -9.95
N LEU A 147 11.81 0.15 -9.84
CA LEU A 147 12.08 1.44 -9.22
C LEU A 147 11.72 1.45 -7.74
N TRP A 148 10.59 0.85 -7.39
CA TRP A 148 10.06 0.83 -6.03
C TRP A 148 9.11 -0.35 -5.84
N ARG A 149 9.01 -0.87 -4.61
CA ARG A 149 7.99 -1.84 -4.23
C ARG A 149 7.57 -1.66 -2.77
N ALA A 150 6.33 -2.03 -2.48
CA ALA A 150 5.81 -2.09 -1.12
C ALA A 150 4.67 -3.11 -1.01
N THR A 151 4.29 -3.40 0.23
CA THR A 151 3.05 -4.12 0.55
C THR A 151 2.10 -3.13 1.22
N ALA A 152 0.94 -2.92 0.61
CA ALA A 152 -0.17 -2.21 1.21
C ALA A 152 -1.00 -3.18 2.02
N HIS A 153 -1.19 -2.88 3.31
CA HIS A 153 -2.00 -3.69 4.20
C HIS A 153 -2.74 -2.80 5.19
N ALA A 154 -4.04 -3.02 5.33
CA ALA A 154 -4.85 -2.41 6.38
C ALA A 154 -6.04 -3.29 6.73
N GLN A 155 -6.48 -3.17 7.99
CA GLN A 155 -7.70 -3.77 8.49
C GLN A 155 -8.54 -2.70 9.18
N MET A 156 -9.85 -2.75 8.96
CA MET A 156 -10.82 -1.87 9.61
C MET A 156 -11.93 -2.70 10.24
N ASP A 157 -12.02 -2.68 11.56
CA ASP A 157 -13.09 -3.30 12.33
C ASP A 157 -14.31 -2.36 12.39
N SER A 158 -15.52 -2.93 12.37
CA SER A 158 -16.78 -2.23 12.60
C SER A 158 -17.14 -2.10 14.08
N SER A 159 -16.37 -2.73 14.97
CA SER A 159 -16.57 -2.65 16.42
C SER A 159 -16.30 -1.24 16.93
N ASN A 160 -17.34 -0.63 17.53
CA ASN A 160 -17.37 0.74 18.04
C ASN A 160 -16.61 0.89 19.38
N ASN A 161 -15.39 0.38 19.47
CA ASN A 161 -14.60 0.49 20.68
C ASN A 161 -13.54 1.58 20.52
N ASN A 162 -13.85 2.77 21.07
CA ASN A 162 -13.02 3.97 21.18
C ASN A 162 -11.76 3.76 22.04
N ASN A 163 -10.99 2.69 21.87
CA ASN A 163 -9.78 2.45 22.63
C ASN A 163 -8.56 2.37 21.72
N SER A 164 -8.01 3.56 21.48
CA SER A 164 -6.62 3.77 21.11
C SER A 164 -5.69 3.08 22.11
N GLY A 165 -4.88 2.11 21.65
CA GLY A 165 -3.68 1.68 22.37
C GLY A 165 -3.50 0.17 22.47
N GLY A 166 -2.54 -0.37 21.71
CA GLY A 166 -2.04 -1.72 21.92
C GLY A 166 -1.11 -2.22 20.80
N PRO A 167 0.21 -2.33 21.03
CA PRO A 167 1.18 -2.76 20.04
C PRO A 167 1.34 -4.28 20.05
N VAL A 168 0.94 -4.95 18.97
CA VAL A 168 1.28 -6.37 18.76
C VAL A 168 1.89 -6.55 17.36
N GLY A 169 3.22 -6.59 17.35
CA GLY A 169 3.94 -7.72 16.75
C GLY A 169 4.00 -7.89 15.24
N ILE A 170 3.75 -6.86 14.43
CA ILE A 170 4.12 -6.87 13.01
C ILE A 170 4.84 -5.55 12.71
N LEU A 171 6.01 -5.60 12.05
CA LEU A 171 6.62 -4.44 11.38
C LEU A 171 5.77 -4.01 10.16
N VAL A 172 4.48 -3.80 10.40
CA VAL A 172 3.48 -3.26 9.51
C VAL A 172 2.82 -2.19 10.36
N TYR A 173 2.94 -0.95 9.93
CA TYR A 173 2.33 0.23 10.55
C TYR A 173 0.82 -0.01 10.65
N LEU A 174 0.35 -0.61 11.75
CA LEU A 174 -1.07 -0.68 12.08
C LEU A 174 -1.46 0.70 12.61
N ILE A 175 -1.62 1.66 11.70
CA ILE A 175 -2.42 2.85 12.00
C ILE A 175 -3.87 2.40 11.78
N SER A 176 -4.54 2.03 12.87
CA SER A 176 -5.99 1.91 12.87
C SER A 176 -6.59 3.32 12.80
N ALA A 177 -6.76 3.85 11.60
CA ALA A 177 -7.62 5.02 11.41
C ALA A 177 -9.08 4.56 11.54
N ALA A 178 -9.66 4.72 12.73
CA ALA A 178 -11.08 4.52 12.95
C ALA A 178 -11.85 5.66 12.26
N ILE A 179 -12.39 5.40 11.07
CA ILE A 179 -13.27 6.34 10.36
C ILE A 179 -14.70 5.92 10.65
N THR A 180 -15.48 6.72 11.37
CA THR A 180 -16.89 6.44 11.69
C THR A 180 -17.81 6.92 10.56
N GLN A 181 -18.06 6.06 9.57
CA GLN A 181 -19.22 6.17 8.70
C GLN A 181 -19.87 4.80 8.55
N VAL A 182 -21.17 4.72 8.81
CA VAL A 182 -21.98 3.51 8.68
C VAL A 182 -22.24 3.27 7.19
N THR A 183 -21.43 2.39 6.61
CA THR A 183 -21.69 1.71 5.33
C THR A 183 -21.45 0.22 5.55
N ASP A 184 -22.24 -0.64 4.91
CA ASP A 184 -22.13 -2.11 5.04
C ASP A 184 -20.81 -2.67 4.50
N ASP A 185 -20.11 -1.92 3.64
CA ASP A 185 -18.78 -2.24 3.10
C ASP A 185 -17.76 -1.16 3.50
N ARG A 186 -16.72 -1.54 4.26
CA ARG A 186 -15.59 -0.68 4.69
C ARG A 186 -14.31 -0.92 3.88
N THR A 187 -14.38 -1.78 2.87
CA THR A 187 -13.21 -2.18 2.08
C THR A 187 -12.63 -1.02 1.25
N PRO A 188 -13.41 -0.08 0.70
CA PRO A 188 -12.85 1.13 0.07
C PRO A 188 -12.02 1.97 1.04
N GLU A 189 -12.48 2.18 2.28
CA GLU A 189 -11.75 2.93 3.31
C GLU A 189 -10.47 2.19 3.72
N ALA A 190 -10.56 0.89 3.95
CA ALA A 190 -9.40 0.05 4.24
C ALA A 190 -8.38 0.12 3.09
N SER A 191 -8.85 0.14 1.84
CA SER A 191 -7.99 0.26 0.66
C SER A 191 -7.30 1.63 0.58
N ARG A 192 -8.01 2.74 0.81
CA ARG A 192 -7.40 4.08 0.89
C ARG A 192 -6.31 4.13 1.97
N LEU A 193 -6.61 3.61 3.15
CA LEU A 193 -5.67 3.56 4.26
C LEU A 193 -4.44 2.71 3.91
N ALA A 194 -4.62 1.50 3.39
CA ALA A 194 -3.53 0.62 3.00
C ALA A 194 -2.59 1.28 1.99
N ASN A 195 -3.15 1.95 0.97
CA ASN A 195 -2.40 2.69 -0.04
C ASN A 195 -1.63 3.86 0.56
N HIS A 196 -2.31 4.68 1.37
CA HIS A 196 -1.69 5.82 2.05
C HIS A 196 -0.52 5.37 2.91
N LEU A 197 -0.67 4.30 3.71
CA LEU A 197 0.39 3.77 4.57
C LEU A 197 1.57 3.25 3.76
N ALA A 198 1.34 2.47 2.71
CA ALA A 198 2.43 1.94 1.88
C ALA A 198 3.19 3.05 1.14
N ILE A 199 2.47 4.02 0.58
CA ILE A 199 3.06 5.09 -0.24
C ILE A 199 3.76 6.14 0.65
N ASN A 200 3.21 6.46 1.82
CA ASN A 200 3.74 7.49 2.71
C ASN A 200 4.62 6.98 3.85
N ALA A 201 4.93 5.68 3.91
CA ALA A 201 5.83 5.13 4.93
C ALA A 201 7.19 5.86 4.95
N GLU A 202 7.64 6.26 6.13
CA GLU A 202 8.80 7.13 6.31
C GLU A 202 10.10 6.56 5.71
N LYS A 203 10.38 5.27 5.94
CA LYS A 203 11.63 4.62 5.52
C LYS A 203 11.55 3.90 4.18
N ILE A 204 10.36 3.44 3.81
CA ILE A 204 10.16 2.49 2.67
C ILE A 204 9.09 2.96 1.68
N GLY A 205 8.42 4.08 1.94
CA GLY A 205 7.40 4.63 1.06
C GLY A 205 7.97 5.22 -0.22
N LEU A 206 7.09 5.54 -1.16
CA LEU A 206 7.52 6.13 -2.43
C LEU A 206 8.09 7.54 -2.19
N LEU A 207 9.24 7.84 -2.80
CA LEU A 207 9.80 9.19 -2.75
C LEU A 207 8.88 10.18 -3.45
N ASN A 208 8.95 11.45 -3.05
CA ASN A 208 8.20 12.51 -3.72
C ASN A 208 8.62 12.63 -5.18
N GLY A 209 7.61 12.75 -6.05
CA GLY A 209 7.76 13.02 -7.46
C GLY A 209 8.08 14.49 -7.76
N PRO A 210 8.35 14.81 -9.03
CA PRO A 210 8.84 16.11 -9.45
C PRO A 210 7.84 17.26 -9.30
N TYR A 211 6.55 16.96 -9.10
CA TYR A 211 5.49 17.97 -8.96
C TYR A 211 5.01 18.17 -7.52
N LYS A 212 5.70 17.58 -6.53
CA LYS A 212 5.35 17.81 -5.12
C LYS A 212 5.64 19.26 -4.75
N VAL A 213 4.58 20.00 -4.40
CA VAL A 213 4.73 21.37 -3.90
C VAL A 213 5.29 21.30 -2.47
N PRO A 214 6.33 22.10 -2.14
CA PRO A 214 6.82 22.22 -0.77
C PRO A 214 5.71 22.71 0.14
N VAL A 215 5.58 22.09 1.32
CA VAL A 215 4.70 22.62 2.37
C VAL A 215 5.29 23.96 2.83
N LYS A 216 4.48 25.02 2.79
CA LYS A 216 4.87 26.36 3.27
C LYS A 216 4.93 26.41 4.79
#